data_AF-A4RWS3-F1
#
_entry.id   AF-A4RWS3-F1
#
_cell.length_a   1.000
_cell.length_b   1.000
_cell.length_c   1.000
_cell.angle_alpha   90.00
_cell.angle_beta   90.00
_cell.angle_gamma   90.00
#
_symmetry.space_group_name_H-M   'P 1'
#
loop_
_entity.id
_entity.type
_entity.pdbx_description
1 polymer ?
#
loop_
_entity_poly.entity_id
_entity_poly.type
_entity_poly.pdbx_seq_one_letter_code
_entity_poly.pdbx_strand_id
1 'polypeptide(L)'
;MAVAARPSRWDFRARVFFALCAVTCASGCACACAALAPGVVRRRADALFRLSIYASTSAFAYRIAYGAATSVKARDFKALGAHLSRSARSNGGQYMIYGSMALASARRGGANAPQLAPLIVLSAYQVLAIGHKVWEDADSKTMWCKLGFGRVFDAAQRNMELALAICATMEVSLMTTILLDLASPQRRSFSRVIAYAFWLRSRYHCHDNTVFRIKFTAHDTAHYHREVWKMLDEKVASKVPALRKALSPFATWFATPSAS
;
A
#
# COMPACT_ATOMS: atom_id res chain seq x y z
N MET A 1 -39.17 29.73 5.58
CA MET A 1 -38.76 28.35 5.88
C MET A 1 -37.28 28.21 5.61
N ALA A 2 -36.46 28.07 6.64
CA ALA A 2 -35.03 27.85 6.47
C ALA A 2 -34.81 26.46 5.86
N VAL A 3 -34.33 26.43 4.60
CA VAL A 3 -33.86 25.18 3.99
C VAL A 3 -32.65 24.75 4.81
N ALA A 4 -32.85 23.76 5.68
CA ALA A 4 -31.75 23.13 6.40
C ALA A 4 -30.72 22.67 5.37
N ALA A 5 -29.56 23.33 5.36
CA ALA A 5 -28.45 22.95 4.50
C ALA A 5 -28.17 21.47 4.73
N ARG A 6 -28.37 20.63 3.72
CA ARG A 6 -27.99 19.22 3.80
C ARG A 6 -26.53 19.17 4.25
N PRO A 7 -26.19 18.48 5.34
CA PRO A 7 -24.81 18.43 5.82
C PRO A 7 -23.92 17.99 4.66
N SER A 8 -22.82 18.71 4.41
CA SER A 8 -21.97 18.42 3.26
C SER A 8 -21.56 16.95 3.32
N ARG A 9 -21.89 16.17 2.29
CA ARG A 9 -21.54 14.73 2.19
C ARG A 9 -20.03 14.49 2.29
N TRP A 10 -19.23 15.53 2.05
CA TRP A 10 -17.81 15.59 2.35
C TRP A 10 -17.59 15.90 3.85
N ASP A 11 -17.63 14.89 4.72
CA ASP A 11 -17.08 15.07 6.07
C ASP A 11 -15.59 15.44 5.96
N PHE A 12 -15.08 16.28 6.88
CA PHE A 12 -13.68 16.76 6.82
C PHE A 12 -12.66 15.62 6.64
N ARG A 13 -12.97 14.46 7.23
CA ARG A 13 -12.15 13.25 7.19
C ARG A 13 -12.03 12.68 5.78
N ALA A 14 -13.15 12.54 5.07
CA ALA A 14 -13.15 12.09 3.69
C ALA A 14 -12.34 13.04 2.80
N ARG A 15 -12.39 14.36 3.05
CA ARG A 15 -11.61 15.35 2.27
C ARG A 15 -10.10 15.17 2.47
N VAL A 16 -9.66 15.10 3.72
CA VAL A 16 -8.23 14.93 4.06
C VAL A 16 -7.71 13.63 3.46
N PHE A 17 -8.47 12.55 3.63
CA PHE A 17 -8.07 11.24 3.15
C PHE A 17 -8.06 11.16 1.61
N PHE A 18 -9.07 11.73 0.95
CA PHE A 18 -9.10 11.87 -0.52
C PHE A 18 -7.91 12.67 -1.03
N ALA A 19 -7.62 13.83 -0.41
CA ALA A 19 -6.51 14.69 -0.82
C ALA A 19 -5.16 13.98 -0.70
N LEU A 20 -4.92 13.27 0.41
CA LEU A 20 -3.68 12.50 0.60
C LEU A 20 -3.54 11.40 -0.45
N CYS A 21 -4.59 10.62 -0.72
CA CYS A 21 -4.55 9.59 -1.77
C CYS A 21 -4.38 10.17 -3.17
N ALA A 22 -5.04 11.29 -3.48
CA ALA A 22 -4.90 11.98 -4.77
C ALA A 22 -3.47 12.52 -4.96
N VAL A 23 -2.86 13.08 -3.91
CA VAL A 23 -1.45 13.50 -3.93
C VAL A 23 -0.53 12.31 -4.16
N THR A 24 -0.76 11.16 -3.50
CA THR A 24 0.01 9.93 -3.78
C THR A 24 -0.08 9.52 -5.24
N CYS A 25 -1.27 9.51 -5.84
CA CYS A 25 -1.44 9.17 -7.25
C CYS A 25 -0.70 10.17 -8.16
N ALA A 26 -0.93 11.47 -7.97
CA ALA A 26 -0.35 12.51 -8.83
C ALA A 26 1.17 12.54 -8.74
N SER A 27 1.72 12.56 -7.51
CA SER A 27 3.17 12.59 -7.29
C SER A 27 3.83 11.27 -7.68
N GLY A 28 3.15 10.13 -7.53
CA GLY A 28 3.68 8.83 -7.90
C GLY A 28 3.79 8.65 -9.41
N CYS A 29 2.75 9.03 -10.15
CA CYS A 29 2.80 9.05 -11.62
C CYS A 29 3.86 10.04 -12.12
N ALA A 30 3.91 11.25 -11.54
CA ALA A 30 4.93 12.23 -11.89
C ALA A 30 6.35 11.71 -11.59
N CYS A 31 6.54 10.97 -10.49
CA CYS A 31 7.80 10.32 -10.16
C CYS A 31 8.20 9.30 -11.24
N ALA A 32 7.25 8.46 -11.69
CA ALA A 32 7.51 7.47 -12.74
C ALA A 32 7.91 8.14 -14.07
N CYS A 33 7.17 9.18 -14.48
CA CYS A 33 7.52 9.97 -15.67
C CYS A 33 8.89 10.65 -15.53
N ALA A 34 9.17 11.25 -14.37
CA ALA A 34 10.44 11.93 -14.11
C ALA A 34 11.63 10.96 -14.05
N ALA A 35 11.42 9.71 -13.62
CA ALA A 35 12.46 8.68 -13.59
C ALA A 35 12.89 8.23 -15.00
N LEU A 36 12.02 8.37 -15.99
CA LEU A 36 12.29 8.09 -17.41
C LEU A 36 12.90 9.28 -18.16
N ALA A 37 12.95 10.47 -17.54
CA ALA A 37 13.43 11.69 -18.17
C ALA A 37 14.94 11.94 -17.90
N PRO A 38 15.70 12.48 -18.88
CA PRO A 38 17.12 12.81 -18.69
C PRO A 38 17.36 14.08 -17.86
N GLY A 39 18.51 14.14 -17.19
CA GLY A 39 19.05 15.38 -16.60
C GLY A 39 18.34 15.87 -15.32
N VAL A 40 18.03 17.18 -15.27
CA VAL A 40 17.50 17.89 -14.09
C VAL A 40 16.14 17.35 -13.64
N VAL A 41 15.35 16.79 -14.56
CA VAL A 41 14.05 16.18 -14.26
C VAL A 41 14.19 14.95 -13.35
N ARG A 42 15.29 14.21 -13.48
CA ARG A 42 15.60 13.07 -12.60
C ARG A 42 15.82 13.47 -11.14
N ARG A 43 16.35 14.67 -10.88
CA ARG A 43 16.49 15.19 -9.50
C ARG A 43 15.13 15.46 -8.84
N ARG A 44 14.10 15.77 -9.65
CA ARG A 44 12.72 15.94 -9.16
C ARG A 44 12.05 14.61 -8.84
N ALA A 45 12.50 13.49 -9.43
CA ALA A 45 11.96 12.17 -9.15
C ALA A 45 12.12 11.80 -7.67
N ASP A 46 13.26 12.10 -7.04
CA ASP A 46 13.46 11.82 -5.60
C ASP A 46 12.50 12.61 -4.70
N ALA A 47 12.24 13.87 -5.03
CA ALA A 47 11.29 14.70 -4.28
C ALA A 47 9.85 14.18 -4.44
N LEU A 48 9.45 13.84 -5.66
CA LEU A 48 8.14 13.26 -5.97
C LEU A 48 7.96 11.88 -5.34
N PHE A 49 9.03 11.07 -5.31
CA PHE A 49 9.07 9.77 -4.65
C PHE A 49 8.79 9.90 -3.16
N ARG A 50 9.53 10.79 -2.48
CA ARG A 50 9.33 11.07 -1.05
C ARG A 50 7.94 11.62 -0.77
N LEU A 51 7.46 12.56 -1.58
CA LEU A 51 6.12 13.13 -1.45
C LEU A 51 5.03 12.04 -1.56
N SER A 52 5.17 11.11 -2.52
CA SER A 52 4.24 10.00 -2.70
C SER A 52 4.14 9.14 -1.44
N ILE A 53 5.29 8.80 -0.86
CA ILE A 53 5.36 7.97 0.35
C ILE A 53 4.85 8.74 1.57
N TYR A 54 5.20 10.02 1.73
CA TYR A 54 4.69 10.83 2.83
C TYR A 54 3.17 10.91 2.76
N ALA A 55 2.61 11.23 1.60
CA ALA A 55 1.17 11.31 1.41
C ALA A 55 0.46 9.98 1.70
N SER A 56 0.99 8.86 1.21
CA SER A 56 0.36 7.54 1.41
C SER A 56 0.46 7.09 2.87
N THR A 57 1.63 7.27 3.49
CA THR A 57 1.88 6.90 4.88
C THR A 57 1.04 7.77 5.82
N SER A 58 0.92 9.07 5.55
CA SER A 58 0.03 9.98 6.27
C SER A 58 -1.43 9.58 6.10
N ALA A 59 -1.86 9.10 4.93
CA ALA A 59 -3.23 8.59 4.75
C ALA A 59 -3.49 7.38 5.67
N PHE A 60 -2.57 6.41 5.72
CA PHE A 60 -2.69 5.25 6.60
C PHE A 60 -2.65 5.64 8.09
N ALA A 61 -1.74 6.53 8.47
CA ALA A 61 -1.64 7.05 9.83
C ALA A 61 -2.90 7.81 10.25
N TYR A 62 -3.44 8.64 9.36
CA TYR A 62 -4.69 9.36 9.57
C TYR A 62 -5.85 8.40 9.82
N ARG A 63 -5.95 7.30 9.06
CA ARG A 63 -6.96 6.25 9.28
C ARG A 63 -6.82 5.61 10.66
N ILE A 64 -5.60 5.25 11.07
CA ILE A 64 -5.35 4.61 12.37
C ILE A 64 -5.66 5.56 13.52
N ALA A 65 -5.15 6.80 13.46
CA ALA A 65 -5.39 7.83 14.46
C ALA A 65 -6.88 8.16 14.59
N TYR A 66 -7.60 8.21 13.46
CA TYR A 66 -9.03 8.43 13.46
C TYR A 66 -9.80 7.30 14.17
N GLY A 67 -9.45 6.04 13.90
CA GLY A 67 -10.05 4.90 14.61
C GLY A 67 -9.74 4.89 16.12
N ALA A 68 -8.59 5.44 16.52
CA ALA A 68 -8.20 5.57 17.91
C ALA A 68 -8.91 6.73 18.64
N ALA A 69 -9.40 7.73 17.92
CA ALA A 69 -9.89 8.99 18.49
C ALA A 69 -11.07 8.80 19.44
N THR A 70 -11.96 7.83 19.19
CA THR A 70 -13.09 7.52 20.08
C THR A 70 -12.61 6.96 21.41
N SER A 71 -11.65 6.03 21.40
CA SER A 71 -11.08 5.44 22.61
C SER A 71 -10.27 6.46 23.42
N VAL A 72 -9.54 7.35 22.75
CA VAL A 72 -8.82 8.46 23.42
C VAL A 72 -9.79 9.42 24.10
N LYS A 73 -10.87 9.83 23.43
CA LYS A 73 -11.89 10.71 24.00
C LYS A 73 -12.59 10.08 25.21
N ALA A 74 -12.85 8.77 25.15
CA ALA A 74 -13.43 8.00 26.25
C ALA A 74 -12.41 7.69 27.38
N ARG A 75 -11.14 8.06 27.23
CA ARG A 75 -10.02 7.68 28.13
C ARG A 75 -9.91 6.17 28.36
N ASP A 76 -10.34 5.37 27.40
CA ASP A 76 -10.26 3.91 27.44
C ASP A 76 -8.94 3.45 26.82
N PHE A 77 -7.90 3.40 27.66
CA PHE A 77 -6.56 2.97 27.25
C PHE A 77 -6.48 1.49 26.89
N LYS A 78 -7.37 0.66 27.43
CA LYS A 78 -7.44 -0.78 27.08
C LYS A 78 -7.96 -0.93 25.66
N ALA A 79 -9.05 -0.26 25.32
CA ALA A 79 -9.58 -0.24 23.95
C ALA A 79 -8.59 0.42 22.98
N LEU A 80 -7.87 1.47 23.41
CA LEU A 80 -6.81 2.08 22.61
C LEU A 80 -5.68 1.10 22.31
N GLY A 81 -5.17 0.40 23.33
CA GLY A 81 -4.13 -0.62 23.16
C GLY A 81 -4.56 -1.73 22.21
N ALA A 82 -5.79 -2.22 22.35
CA ALA A 82 -6.37 -3.22 21.45
C ALA A 82 -6.52 -2.70 20.00
N HIS A 83 -6.90 -1.44 19.82
CA HIS A 83 -6.99 -0.81 18.49
C HIS A 83 -5.61 -0.67 17.82
N LEU A 84 -4.60 -0.20 18.55
CA LEU A 84 -3.25 -0.05 18.03
C LEU A 84 -2.60 -1.40 17.71
N SER A 85 -2.78 -2.41 18.58
CA SER A 85 -2.30 -3.78 18.34
C SER A 85 -2.91 -4.42 17.10
N ARG A 86 -4.21 -4.21 16.86
CA ARG A 86 -4.87 -4.64 15.62
C ARG A 86 -4.38 -3.84 14.42
N SER A 87 -4.20 -2.54 14.57
CA SER A 87 -3.74 -1.65 13.50
C SER A 87 -2.33 -2.01 13.03
N ALA A 88 -1.42 -2.39 13.92
CA ALA A 88 -0.07 -2.83 13.57
C ALA A 88 -0.06 -4.10 12.69
N ARG A 89 -1.02 -5.01 12.91
CA ARG A 89 -1.19 -6.25 12.14
C ARG A 89 -2.08 -6.09 10.89
N SER A 90 -2.80 -4.97 10.80
CA SER A 90 -3.64 -4.64 9.66
C SER A 90 -2.82 -4.31 8.41
N ASN A 91 -3.45 -4.38 7.25
CA ASN A 91 -2.90 -3.88 6.00
C ASN A 91 -2.37 -2.45 6.10
N GLY A 92 -3.13 -1.57 6.77
CA GLY A 92 -2.74 -0.18 6.92
C GLY A 92 -1.46 -0.01 7.73
N GLY A 93 -1.30 -0.80 8.79
CA GLY A 93 -0.06 -0.85 9.58
C GLY A 93 1.11 -1.38 8.76
N GLN A 94 0.89 -2.46 8.00
CA GLN A 94 1.91 -3.01 7.12
C GLN A 94 2.36 -2.00 6.05
N TYR A 95 1.45 -1.23 5.45
CA TYR A 95 1.84 -0.20 4.48
C TYR A 95 2.52 1.02 5.11
N MET A 96 2.26 1.34 6.39
CA MET A 96 3.06 2.33 7.12
C MET A 96 4.51 1.87 7.32
N ILE A 97 4.71 0.60 7.67
CA ILE A 97 6.05 0.02 7.80
C ILE A 97 6.74 0.04 6.44
N TYR A 98 6.05 -0.39 5.38
CA TYR A 98 6.54 -0.35 4.01
C TYR A 98 6.99 1.06 3.58
N GLY A 99 6.14 2.08 3.80
CA GLY A 99 6.48 3.46 3.49
C GLY A 99 7.70 3.96 4.27
N SER A 100 7.82 3.59 5.55
CA SER A 100 8.97 3.94 6.40
C SER A 100 10.28 3.34 5.87
N MET A 101 10.24 2.06 5.44
CA MET A 101 11.39 1.40 4.80
C MET A 101 11.77 2.04 3.46
N ALA A 102 10.78 2.41 2.65
CA ALA A 102 10.98 3.07 1.37
C ALA A 102 11.58 4.48 1.55
N LEU A 103 11.13 5.26 2.54
CA LEU A 103 11.71 6.56 2.90
C LEU A 103 13.16 6.44 3.37
N ALA A 104 13.45 5.47 4.23
CA ALA A 104 14.81 5.20 4.69
C ALA A 104 15.75 4.87 3.50
N SER A 105 15.23 4.14 2.50
CA SER A 105 15.96 3.80 1.29
C SER A 105 16.19 5.02 0.38
N ALA A 106 15.19 5.89 0.21
CA ALA A 106 15.29 7.11 -0.61
C ALA A 106 16.32 8.13 -0.08
N ARG A 107 16.63 8.10 1.22
CA ARG A 107 17.69 8.95 1.80
C ARG A 107 19.09 8.56 1.34
N ARG A 108 19.29 7.33 0.86
CA ARG A 108 20.58 6.80 0.38
C ARG A 108 20.72 6.85 -1.16
N GLY A 109 19.94 7.71 -1.83
CA GLY A 109 20.07 7.96 -3.27
C GLY A 109 19.48 6.86 -4.17
N GLY A 110 18.37 6.25 -3.75
CA GLY A 110 17.72 5.14 -4.45
C GLY A 110 16.21 5.27 -4.53
N ALA A 111 15.69 6.34 -5.14
CA ALA A 111 14.28 6.32 -5.56
C ALA A 111 14.09 5.20 -6.59
N ASN A 112 13.19 4.28 -6.28
CA ASN A 112 12.87 3.14 -7.12
C ASN A 112 11.39 3.23 -7.45
N ALA A 113 11.04 3.86 -8.58
CA ALA A 113 9.66 4.12 -8.98
C ALA A 113 8.73 2.88 -8.88
N PRO A 114 9.16 1.65 -9.24
CA PRO A 114 8.43 0.42 -8.95
C PRO A 114 7.95 0.24 -7.49
N GLN A 115 8.68 0.73 -6.50
CA GLN A 115 8.27 0.69 -5.09
C GLN A 115 6.99 1.49 -4.81
N LEU A 116 6.64 2.46 -5.65
CA LEU A 116 5.42 3.24 -5.48
C LEU A 116 4.19 2.55 -6.04
N ALA A 117 4.33 1.57 -6.92
CA ALA A 117 3.19 0.99 -7.64
C ALA A 117 2.08 0.47 -6.69
N PRO A 118 2.39 -0.32 -5.63
CA PRO A 118 1.34 -0.74 -4.70
C PRO A 118 0.65 0.44 -3.98
N LEU A 119 1.41 1.48 -3.61
CA LEU A 119 0.87 2.66 -2.94
C LEU A 119 -0.04 3.48 -3.87
N ILE A 120 0.35 3.61 -5.14
CA ILE A 120 -0.43 4.32 -6.16
C ILE A 120 -1.73 3.58 -6.45
N VAL A 121 -1.67 2.27 -6.70
CA VAL A 121 -2.85 1.44 -7.00
C VAL A 121 -3.87 1.54 -5.88
N LEU A 122 -3.44 1.32 -4.63
CA LEU A 122 -4.34 1.36 -3.48
C LEU A 122 -4.92 2.76 -3.22
N SER A 123 -4.11 3.81 -3.43
CA SER A 123 -4.59 5.19 -3.32
C SER A 123 -5.59 5.54 -4.42
N ALA A 124 -5.40 5.03 -5.64
CA ALA A 124 -6.32 5.23 -6.76
C ALA A 124 -7.68 4.58 -6.47
N TYR A 125 -7.69 3.35 -5.94
CA TYR A 125 -8.92 2.72 -5.47
C TYR A 125 -9.64 3.57 -4.42
N GLN A 126 -8.90 4.17 -3.48
CA GLN A 126 -9.50 4.99 -2.43
C GLN A 126 -10.08 6.31 -2.96
N VAL A 127 -9.38 6.96 -3.90
CA VAL A 127 -9.88 8.14 -4.62
C VAL A 127 -11.16 7.80 -5.36
N LEU A 128 -11.17 6.66 -6.07
CA LEU A 128 -12.35 6.24 -6.83
C LEU A 128 -13.52 5.91 -5.91
N ALA A 129 -13.30 5.18 -4.81
CA ALA A 129 -14.34 4.79 -3.87
C ALA A 129 -14.98 5.99 -3.14
N ILE A 130 -14.15 6.94 -2.67
CA ILE A 130 -14.66 8.17 -2.04
C ILE A 130 -15.38 9.01 -3.07
N GLY A 131 -14.79 9.17 -4.25
CA GLY A 131 -15.39 9.97 -5.31
C GLY A 131 -16.76 9.43 -5.71
N HIS A 132 -16.87 8.12 -5.91
CA HIS A 132 -18.12 7.44 -6.17
C HIS A 132 -19.13 7.69 -5.06
N LYS A 133 -18.80 7.35 -3.81
CA LYS A 133 -19.72 7.50 -2.67
C LYS A 133 -20.24 8.93 -2.49
N VAL A 134 -19.43 9.94 -2.79
CA VAL A 134 -19.81 11.32 -2.53
C VAL A 134 -20.49 11.99 -3.73
N TRP A 135 -20.15 11.59 -4.95
CA TRP A 135 -20.68 12.21 -6.19
C TRP A 135 -21.70 11.34 -6.94
N GLU A 136 -22.02 10.13 -6.51
CA GLU A 136 -23.04 9.28 -7.15
C GLU A 136 -24.48 9.71 -6.80
N ASP A 137 -24.74 10.08 -5.54
CA ASP A 137 -26.09 10.42 -5.05
C ASP A 137 -26.63 11.81 -5.52
N ALA A 138 -26.09 12.39 -6.59
CA ALA A 138 -26.56 13.65 -7.15
C ALA A 138 -26.86 13.47 -8.65
N ASP A 139 -27.96 12.80 -8.94
CA ASP A 139 -28.68 12.79 -10.22
C ASP A 139 -27.83 12.59 -11.47
N SER A 140 -26.96 11.59 -11.61
CA SER A 140 -26.28 11.25 -12.90
C SER A 140 -25.54 12.42 -13.63
N LYS A 141 -25.50 13.61 -13.04
CA LYS A 141 -25.10 14.90 -13.62
C LYS A 141 -23.80 15.40 -13.00
N THR A 142 -23.26 14.70 -12.00
CA THR A 142 -22.00 15.06 -11.37
C THR A 142 -20.87 14.93 -12.38
N MET A 143 -19.86 15.81 -12.23
CA MET A 143 -18.64 15.79 -13.03
C MET A 143 -17.97 14.41 -12.97
N TRP A 144 -18.11 13.68 -11.87
CA TRP A 144 -17.62 12.32 -11.69
C TRP A 144 -18.22 11.32 -12.69
N CYS A 145 -19.55 11.30 -12.82
CA CYS A 145 -20.25 10.46 -13.81
C CYS A 145 -19.98 10.95 -15.24
N LYS A 146 -19.97 12.28 -15.47
CA LYS A 146 -19.69 12.87 -16.79
C LYS A 146 -18.29 12.56 -17.31
N LEU A 147 -17.29 12.54 -16.44
CA LEU A 147 -15.92 12.16 -16.77
C LEU A 147 -15.72 10.64 -16.86
N GLY A 148 -16.79 9.85 -16.67
CA GLY A 148 -16.75 8.38 -16.80
C GLY A 148 -16.16 7.63 -15.61
N PHE A 149 -15.85 8.30 -14.50
CA PHE A 149 -15.20 7.66 -13.34
C PHE A 149 -16.09 6.63 -12.62
N GLY A 150 -17.41 6.69 -12.78
CA GLY A 150 -18.31 5.61 -12.32
C GLY A 150 -17.99 4.27 -13.00
N ARG A 151 -17.91 4.26 -14.34
CA ARG A 151 -17.51 3.06 -15.11
C ARG A 151 -16.10 2.58 -14.76
N VAL A 152 -15.18 3.51 -14.48
CA VAL A 152 -13.82 3.19 -14.04
C VAL A 152 -13.83 2.54 -12.66
N PHE A 153 -14.64 3.03 -11.72
CA PHE A 153 -14.79 2.42 -10.40
C PHE A 153 -15.38 1.01 -10.49
N ASP A 154 -16.45 0.81 -11.28
CA ASP A 154 -17.03 -0.53 -11.48
C ASP A 154 -16.04 -1.51 -12.12
N ALA A 155 -15.27 -1.04 -13.11
CA ALA A 155 -14.20 -1.83 -13.70
C ALA A 155 -13.10 -2.13 -12.69
N ALA A 156 -12.72 -1.17 -11.84
CA ALA A 156 -11.76 -1.37 -10.78
C ALA A 156 -12.28 -2.40 -9.75
N GLN A 157 -13.52 -2.28 -9.28
CA GLN A 157 -14.11 -3.27 -8.36
C GLN A 157 -14.09 -4.69 -8.93
N ARG A 158 -14.43 -4.85 -10.22
CA ARG A 158 -14.38 -6.15 -10.91
C ARG A 158 -12.96 -6.69 -11.08
N ASN A 159 -11.96 -5.83 -11.20
CA ASN A 159 -10.55 -6.21 -11.39
C ASN A 159 -9.71 -6.06 -10.12
N MET A 160 -10.35 -5.97 -8.95
CA MET A 160 -9.64 -5.75 -7.69
C MET A 160 -8.71 -6.91 -7.35
N GLU A 161 -9.12 -8.15 -7.65
CA GLU A 161 -8.28 -9.34 -7.48
C GLU A 161 -6.97 -9.23 -8.27
N LEU A 162 -7.07 -8.89 -9.56
CA LEU A 162 -5.92 -8.72 -10.43
C LEU A 162 -5.00 -7.60 -9.93
N ALA A 163 -5.57 -6.47 -9.53
CA ALA A 163 -4.80 -5.35 -8.99
C ALA A 163 -4.03 -5.74 -7.72
N LEU A 164 -4.65 -6.50 -6.82
CA LEU A 164 -4.02 -6.98 -5.60
C LEU A 164 -2.95 -8.05 -5.86
N ALA A 165 -3.17 -8.94 -6.82
CA ALA A 165 -2.18 -9.89 -7.27
C ALA A 165 -0.95 -9.20 -7.87
N ILE A 166 -1.15 -8.12 -8.65
CA ILE A 166 -0.06 -7.28 -9.17
C ILE A 166 0.67 -6.58 -8.03
N CYS A 167 -0.05 -5.99 -7.06
CA CYS A 167 0.56 -5.39 -5.87
C CYS A 167 1.42 -6.40 -5.10
N ALA A 168 0.90 -7.60 -4.81
CA ALA A 168 1.65 -8.65 -4.12
C ALA A 168 2.88 -9.09 -4.93
N THR A 169 2.75 -9.22 -6.25
CA THR A 169 3.88 -9.55 -7.13
C THR A 169 4.97 -8.48 -7.08
N MET A 170 4.59 -7.20 -7.15
CA MET A 170 5.53 -6.09 -7.06
C MET A 170 6.19 -6.04 -5.68
N GLU A 171 5.43 -6.22 -4.61
CA GLU A 171 5.94 -6.29 -3.23
C GLU A 171 6.96 -7.42 -3.07
N VAL A 172 6.68 -8.63 -3.56
CA VAL A 172 7.65 -9.74 -3.50
C VAL A 172 8.88 -9.47 -4.37
N SER A 173 8.69 -8.95 -5.58
CA SER A 173 9.78 -8.71 -6.54
C SER A 173 10.78 -7.65 -6.08
N LEU A 174 10.37 -6.74 -5.19
CA LEU A 174 11.27 -5.73 -4.62
C LEU A 174 12.38 -6.35 -3.77
N MET A 175 12.21 -7.56 -3.24
CA MET A 175 13.28 -8.27 -2.55
C MET A 175 14.50 -8.43 -3.47
N THR A 176 14.29 -8.77 -4.75
CA THR A 176 15.37 -8.90 -5.73
C THR A 176 16.13 -7.59 -5.90
N THR A 177 15.44 -6.45 -5.97
CA THR A 177 16.10 -5.14 -6.06
C THR A 177 16.90 -4.83 -4.79
N ILE A 178 16.34 -5.15 -3.63
CA ILE A 178 17.00 -4.94 -2.33
C ILE A 178 18.26 -5.81 -2.18
N LEU A 179 18.24 -7.03 -2.72
CA LEU A 179 19.38 -7.94 -2.78
C LEU A 179 20.46 -7.44 -3.77
N LEU A 180 20.08 -6.93 -4.94
CA LEU A 180 21.03 -6.34 -5.89
C LEU A 180 21.76 -5.14 -5.28
N ASP A 181 21.06 -4.31 -4.52
CA ASP A 181 21.67 -3.20 -3.77
C ASP A 181 22.67 -3.67 -2.69
N LEU A 182 22.61 -4.91 -2.19
CA LEU A 182 23.65 -5.44 -1.29
C LEU A 182 24.99 -5.61 -2.01
N ALA A 183 24.98 -5.87 -3.32
CA ALA A 183 26.18 -5.99 -4.12
C ALA A 183 26.82 -4.63 -4.42
N SER A 184 26.10 -3.52 -4.23
CA SER A 184 26.62 -2.17 -4.43
C SER A 184 27.27 -1.62 -3.14
N PRO A 185 28.57 -1.29 -3.14
CA PRO A 185 29.27 -0.78 -1.96
C PRO A 185 28.63 0.48 -1.35
N GLN A 186 28.04 1.33 -2.19
CA GLN A 186 27.43 2.59 -1.78
C GLN A 186 26.02 2.42 -1.19
N ARG A 187 25.35 1.28 -1.42
CA ARG A 187 23.95 1.05 -1.03
C ARG A 187 23.74 -0.16 -0.11
N ARG A 188 24.82 -0.88 0.22
CA ARG A 188 24.80 -2.10 1.03
C ARG A 188 24.17 -1.85 2.41
N SER A 189 23.10 -2.59 2.72
CA SER A 189 22.43 -2.54 4.03
C SER A 189 21.76 -3.86 4.37
N PHE A 190 22.43 -4.69 5.18
CA PHE A 190 21.86 -5.97 5.65
C PHE A 190 20.58 -5.80 6.47
N SER A 191 20.53 -4.75 7.31
CA SER A 191 19.34 -4.41 8.09
C SER A 191 18.09 -4.20 7.24
N ARG A 192 18.26 -3.70 6.01
CA ARG A 192 17.14 -3.46 5.09
C ARG A 192 16.61 -4.78 4.52
N VAL A 193 17.50 -5.73 4.21
CA VAL A 193 17.10 -7.06 3.74
C VAL A 193 16.34 -7.79 4.84
N ILE A 194 16.86 -7.74 6.07
CA ILE A 194 16.20 -8.33 7.24
C ILE A 194 14.83 -7.67 7.45
N ALA A 195 14.76 -6.34 7.54
CA ALA A 195 13.50 -5.63 7.71
C ALA A 195 12.47 -5.97 6.62
N TYR A 196 12.91 -6.03 5.36
CA TYR A 196 12.03 -6.37 4.25
C TYR A 196 11.56 -7.83 4.29
N ALA A 197 12.44 -8.77 4.67
CA ALA A 197 12.08 -10.18 4.84
C ALA A 197 11.04 -10.37 5.95
N PHE A 198 11.22 -9.72 7.09
CA PHE A 198 10.24 -9.75 8.19
C PHE A 198 8.91 -9.08 7.78
N TRP A 199 8.97 -7.99 7.03
CA TRP A 199 7.76 -7.36 6.50
C TRP A 199 7.02 -8.27 5.52
N LEU A 200 7.71 -8.87 4.53
CA LEU A 200 7.11 -9.83 3.60
C LEU A 200 6.51 -11.04 4.31
N ARG A 201 7.18 -11.55 5.36
CA ARG A 201 6.62 -12.60 6.23
C ARG A 201 5.34 -12.11 6.89
N SER A 202 5.32 -10.89 7.41
CA SER A 202 4.12 -10.30 8.03
C SER A 202 2.97 -10.19 7.03
N ARG A 203 3.26 -9.85 5.76
CA ARG A 203 2.28 -9.83 4.66
C ARG A 203 1.72 -11.22 4.35
N TYR A 204 2.58 -12.24 4.33
CA TYR A 204 2.21 -13.64 4.12
C TYR A 204 1.22 -14.20 5.17
N HIS A 205 1.22 -13.61 6.38
CA HIS A 205 0.33 -13.95 7.49
C HIS A 205 -0.75 -12.90 7.76
N CYS A 206 -0.89 -11.89 6.88
CA CYS A 206 -1.85 -10.81 7.07
C CYS A 206 -3.25 -11.22 6.57
N HIS A 207 -4.11 -11.66 7.49
CA HIS A 207 -5.51 -12.02 7.22
C HIS A 207 -6.46 -10.82 7.13
N ASP A 208 -5.92 -9.60 7.15
CA ASP A 208 -6.72 -8.41 6.90
C ASP A 208 -7.09 -8.33 5.41
N ASN A 209 -8.37 -8.24 5.14
CA ASN A 209 -8.94 -8.06 3.80
C ASN A 209 -9.31 -6.60 3.53
N THR A 210 -8.89 -5.64 4.36
CA THR A 210 -9.32 -4.25 4.23
C THR A 210 -8.15 -3.27 4.07
N VAL A 211 -7.96 -2.74 2.86
CA VAL A 211 -7.03 -1.62 2.61
C VAL A 211 -7.79 -0.30 2.55
N PHE A 212 -7.31 0.73 3.26
CA PHE A 212 -7.92 2.06 3.32
C PHE A 212 -9.45 2.15 3.60
N ARG A 213 -10.10 1.07 4.09
CA ARG A 213 -11.56 0.86 4.31
C ARG A 213 -12.30 0.16 3.16
N ILE A 214 -11.63 -0.16 2.06
CA ILE A 214 -12.17 -1.00 1.00
C ILE A 214 -11.95 -2.46 1.39
N LYS A 215 -13.03 -3.20 1.52
CA LYS A 215 -12.99 -4.64 1.78
C LYS A 215 -12.74 -5.36 0.45
N PHE A 216 -11.75 -6.24 0.44
CA PHE A 216 -11.51 -7.14 -0.67
C PHE A 216 -12.68 -8.11 -0.78
N THR A 217 -13.20 -8.25 -1.99
CA THR A 217 -14.39 -9.06 -2.29
C THR A 217 -14.07 -10.55 -2.34
N ALA A 218 -12.85 -10.91 -2.71
CA ALA A 218 -12.46 -12.31 -2.93
C ALA A 218 -11.67 -12.89 -1.76
N HIS A 219 -10.47 -12.38 -1.53
CA HIS A 219 -9.51 -12.97 -0.60
C HIS A 219 -8.79 -11.91 0.26
N ASP A 220 -8.18 -12.37 1.35
CA ASP A 220 -7.34 -11.53 2.19
C ASP A 220 -5.95 -11.28 1.56
N THR A 221 -5.15 -10.47 2.23
CA THR A 221 -3.81 -10.10 1.75
C THR A 221 -2.84 -11.28 1.73
N ALA A 222 -2.93 -12.13 2.75
CA ALA A 222 -2.12 -13.33 2.89
C ALA A 222 -2.29 -14.26 1.68
N HIS A 223 -3.53 -14.44 1.20
CA HIS A 223 -3.84 -15.25 0.03
C HIS A 223 -3.02 -14.83 -1.20
N TYR A 224 -3.08 -13.55 -1.60
CA TYR A 224 -2.35 -13.07 -2.79
C TYR A 224 -0.84 -13.24 -2.65
N HIS A 225 -0.28 -13.02 -1.46
CA HIS A 225 1.14 -13.26 -1.23
C HIS A 225 1.50 -14.74 -1.33
N ARG A 226 0.69 -15.63 -0.74
CA ARG A 226 0.88 -17.08 -0.81
C ARG A 226 0.87 -17.58 -2.24
N GLU A 227 -0.07 -17.11 -3.07
CA GLU A 227 -0.13 -17.48 -4.49
C GLU A 227 1.13 -17.05 -5.25
N VAL A 228 1.64 -15.84 -5.00
CA VAL A 228 2.91 -15.39 -5.61
C VAL A 228 4.08 -16.30 -5.18
N TRP A 229 4.18 -16.62 -3.89
CA TRP A 229 5.24 -17.51 -3.40
C TRP A 229 5.14 -18.93 -3.95
N LYS A 230 3.91 -19.46 -4.06
CA LYS A 230 3.65 -20.76 -4.67
C LYS A 230 4.07 -20.78 -6.13
N MET A 231 3.72 -19.74 -6.90
CA MET A 231 4.16 -19.61 -8.29
C MET A 231 5.69 -19.56 -8.41
N LEU A 232 6.38 -18.86 -7.50
CA LEU A 232 7.85 -18.83 -7.48
C LEU A 232 8.45 -20.19 -7.16
N ASP A 233 7.90 -20.93 -6.20
CA ASP A 233 8.37 -22.30 -5.91
C ASP A 233 8.16 -23.23 -7.11
N GLU A 234 6.96 -23.24 -7.67
CA GLU A 234 6.58 -24.13 -8.79
C GLU A 234 7.32 -23.81 -10.10
N LYS A 235 7.56 -22.54 -10.41
CA LYS A 235 8.13 -22.13 -11.71
C LYS A 235 9.63 -21.89 -11.69
N VAL A 236 10.22 -21.56 -10.53
CA VAL A 236 11.63 -21.20 -10.39
C VAL A 236 12.38 -22.21 -9.53
N ALA A 237 12.02 -22.34 -8.25
CA ALA A 237 12.80 -23.15 -7.31
C ALA A 237 12.74 -24.65 -7.62
N SER A 238 11.60 -25.16 -8.07
CA SER A 238 11.40 -26.56 -8.48
C SER A 238 12.33 -27.00 -9.61
N LYS A 239 12.74 -26.07 -10.48
CA LYS A 239 13.61 -26.32 -11.63
C LYS A 239 15.09 -26.35 -11.26
N VAL A 240 15.46 -25.92 -10.06
CA VAL A 240 16.86 -25.87 -9.59
C VAL A 240 16.94 -26.52 -8.20
N PRO A 241 17.18 -27.85 -8.12
CA PRO A 241 17.14 -28.60 -6.86
C PRO A 241 18.08 -28.05 -5.77
N ALA A 242 19.26 -27.56 -6.16
CA ALA A 242 20.23 -26.95 -5.26
C ALA A 242 19.68 -25.65 -4.63
N LEU A 243 19.00 -24.82 -5.43
CA LEU A 243 18.35 -23.59 -4.96
C LEU A 243 17.21 -23.93 -3.99
N ARG A 244 16.38 -24.93 -4.33
CA ARG A 244 15.30 -25.39 -3.45
C ARG A 244 15.82 -25.88 -2.10
N LYS A 245 16.92 -26.65 -2.08
CA LYS A 245 17.55 -27.13 -0.85
C LYS A 245 18.13 -25.98 -0.01
N ALA A 246 18.75 -24.99 -0.66
CA ALA A 246 19.30 -23.82 0.02
C ALA A 246 18.21 -22.91 0.62
N LEU A 247 17.06 -22.79 -0.06
CA LEU A 247 15.95 -21.95 0.36
C LEU A 247 14.99 -22.64 1.35
N SER A 248 15.04 -23.96 1.50
CA SER A 248 14.07 -24.71 2.33
C SER A 248 14.02 -24.24 3.79
N PRO A 249 15.13 -23.92 4.49
CA PRO A 249 15.04 -23.43 5.87
C PRO A 249 14.38 -22.05 5.94
N PHE A 250 14.65 -21.20 4.94
CA PHE A 250 14.04 -19.88 4.82
C PHE A 250 12.54 -20.00 4.51
N ALA A 251 12.14 -20.90 3.61
CA ALA A 251 10.76 -21.16 3.28
C ALA A 251 9.97 -21.68 4.49
N THR A 252 10.54 -22.62 5.24
CA THR A 252 9.95 -23.11 6.50
C THR A 252 9.80 -21.99 7.51
N TRP A 253 10.87 -21.20 7.74
CA TRP A 253 10.79 -20.03 8.61
C TRP A 253 9.66 -19.12 8.18
N PHE A 254 9.61 -18.73 6.91
CA PHE A 254 8.64 -17.78 6.35
C PHE A 254 7.18 -18.26 6.50
N ALA A 255 6.94 -19.57 6.32
CA ALA A 255 5.63 -20.18 6.40
C ALA A 255 5.14 -20.42 7.85
N THR A 256 6.04 -20.56 8.83
CA THR A 256 5.64 -20.74 10.23
C THR A 256 4.99 -19.44 10.77
N PRO A 257 3.84 -19.49 11.44
CA PRO A 257 3.31 -18.31 12.14
C PRO A 257 4.25 -17.86 13.26
N SER A 258 4.44 -16.56 13.46
CA SER A 258 5.12 -16.07 14.67
C SER A 258 4.24 -16.33 15.90
N ALA A 259 4.80 -16.89 16.97
CA ALA A 259 4.09 -17.11 18.23
C ALA A 259 3.41 -15.81 18.70
N SER A 260 2.12 -15.91 19.00
CA SER A 260 1.23 -14.80 19.35
C SER A 260 1.43 -14.32 20.78
#